data_AF-A0A6L9Y6G6-F1
#
_entry.id   AF-A0A6L9Y6G6-F1
#
_cell.length_a   1.000
_cell.length_b   1.000
_cell.length_c   1.000
_cell.angle_alpha   90.00
_cell.angle_beta   90.00
_cell.angle_gamma   90.00
#
_symmetry.space_group_name_H-M   'P 1'
#
loop_
_entity.id
_entity.type
_entity.pdbx_description
1 polymer ?
#
loop_
_entity_poly.entity_id
_entity_poly.type
_entity_poly.pdbx_seq_one_letter_code
_entity_poly.pdbx_strand_id
1 'polypeptide(L)'
;MDCLIQQRAGWEPTQFFDKDELRATDIDAPSFAEVNQHYRYDKALNTLETKDKGEQHFFTLNRNNQITAVHNQNREQERYAYDECGYLTQRYVGSETYGLIQNPYHPKFHEQRQIIPHQDIYQKGHKLHRLNKNYYEYDKAGRLVTKVEKRDSFRKQETDYRWNGKNELIGITTPKGEVWHYKYDALGRRIAKECPQQHLRIEYLWDGDQLAYTQIFKNNELISERHSIFNGFELIAQQDNYQTLKQTIDGNFIEWKQETGYAICQPNGQVLALLNPKGRTLWRKEKQTLWGLLFSNEYKYRQSNPLDPQMLFAGQYFDKESGLAYNRFRYYDPETACYLNSDPIGLQGGETPYSYVFNPLNCIDQFGLAICPARYERYKQFRAQGKSAQLAAKLSKIPNTVTGVGYGINDTPVRIQGKWSNQDIYNGLMGRSPKGLGSPDLHHAHQMPGSAIHEILPNQHRGNIALHPNKYNQGVTPQMRNSDRQLHWWYRAREQGADKIYPDLIYD
;
A
#
# COMPACT_ATOMS: atom_id res chain seq x y z
N MET A 1 -7.42 31.35 2.59
CA MET A 1 -7.73 29.95 2.21
C MET A 1 -7.16 29.10 3.32
N ASP A 2 -8.04 28.54 4.15
CA ASP A 2 -7.64 27.63 5.20
C ASP A 2 -7.01 26.41 4.54
N CYS A 3 -5.68 26.36 4.62
CA CYS A 3 -4.91 25.19 4.26
C CYS A 3 -5.50 24.03 5.06
N LEU A 4 -5.84 22.91 4.40
CA LEU A 4 -6.53 21.76 4.99
C LEU A 4 -5.52 21.01 5.90
N ILE A 5 -5.06 21.69 6.95
CA ILE A 5 -4.07 21.21 7.92
C ILE A 5 -4.74 20.17 8.83
N GLN A 6 -6.07 20.13 8.88
CA GLN A 6 -6.86 19.17 9.63
C GLN A 6 -8.07 18.68 8.82
N GLN A 7 -8.33 17.37 8.85
CA GLN A 7 -9.54 16.75 8.32
C GLN A 7 -10.21 15.94 9.44
N ARG A 8 -11.51 16.16 9.64
CA ARG A 8 -12.37 15.31 10.48
C ARG A 8 -13.25 14.48 9.54
N ALA A 9 -13.12 13.16 9.60
CA ALA A 9 -14.11 12.27 9.02
C ALA A 9 -15.09 11.90 10.14
N GLY A 10 -16.24 12.57 10.13
CA GLY A 10 -17.37 12.32 11.00
C GLY A 10 -18.62 12.76 10.25
N TRP A 11 -19.65 11.91 10.23
CA TRP A 11 -20.94 12.30 9.68
C TRP A 11 -21.87 12.65 10.84
N GLU A 12 -22.07 13.95 11.06
CA GLU A 12 -23.28 14.41 11.75
C GLU A 12 -24.40 14.41 10.70
N PRO A 13 -25.48 13.64 10.88
CA PRO A 13 -26.61 13.67 9.97
C PRO A 13 -27.15 15.10 9.85
N THR A 14 -27.09 15.67 8.66
CA THR A 14 -27.76 16.96 8.36
C THR A 14 -29.24 16.77 8.04
N GLN A 15 -29.66 15.53 7.81
CA GLN A 15 -31.05 15.12 7.65
C GLN A 15 -31.42 14.21 8.82
N PHE A 16 -32.50 14.55 9.52
CA PHE A 16 -33.12 13.65 10.47
C PHE A 16 -33.72 12.47 9.70
N PHE A 17 -33.31 11.25 10.04
CA PHE A 17 -33.99 10.05 9.55
C PHE A 17 -35.46 10.10 9.94
N ASP A 18 -36.34 9.65 9.05
CA ASP A 18 -37.74 9.45 9.40
C ASP A 18 -37.82 8.40 10.52
N LYS A 19 -38.38 8.80 11.65
CA LYS A 19 -38.47 7.98 12.85
C LYS A 19 -39.35 6.75 12.65
N ASP A 20 -40.34 6.85 11.77
CA ASP A 20 -41.28 5.77 11.48
C ASP A 20 -40.65 4.75 10.51
N GLU A 21 -39.83 5.19 9.54
CA GLU A 21 -39.02 4.30 8.71
C GLU A 21 -37.96 3.55 9.52
N LEU A 22 -37.28 4.22 10.45
CA LEU A 22 -36.30 3.59 11.35
C LEU A 22 -36.94 2.53 12.25
N ARG A 23 -38.10 2.82 12.82
CA ARG A 23 -38.85 1.88 13.67
C ARG A 23 -39.36 0.68 12.89
N ALA A 24 -39.72 0.86 11.61
CA ALA A 24 -40.07 -0.26 10.73
C ALA A 24 -38.90 -1.23 10.48
N THR A 25 -37.66 -0.84 10.82
CA THR A 25 -36.46 -1.68 10.76
C THR A 25 -35.98 -2.20 12.13
N ASP A 26 -36.82 -2.11 13.18
CA ASP A 26 -36.47 -2.43 14.58
C ASP A 26 -35.33 -1.57 15.17
N ILE A 27 -35.15 -0.34 14.66
CA ILE A 27 -34.18 0.63 15.18
C ILE A 27 -34.95 1.73 15.94
N ASP A 28 -35.01 1.61 17.28
CA ASP A 28 -35.78 2.54 18.14
C ASP A 28 -35.31 4.00 18.07
N ALA A 29 -34.01 4.19 17.82
CA ALA A 29 -33.35 5.47 17.59
C ALA A 29 -32.02 5.22 16.88
N PRO A 30 -31.50 6.16 16.06
CA PRO A 30 -30.16 6.06 15.54
C PRO A 30 -29.17 6.06 16.71
N SER A 31 -28.57 4.90 16.99
CA SER A 31 -27.40 4.83 17.86
C SER A 31 -26.23 5.35 17.02
N PHE A 32 -25.92 6.64 17.15
CA PHE A 32 -24.73 7.19 16.51
C PHE A 32 -23.51 6.52 17.12
N ALA A 33 -22.94 5.55 16.42
CA ALA A 33 -21.53 5.25 16.61
C ALA A 33 -20.80 6.48 16.08
N GLU A 34 -20.52 7.45 16.96
CA GLU A 34 -19.71 8.59 16.55
C GLU A 34 -18.32 8.05 16.17
N VAL A 35 -18.09 7.87 14.87
CA VAL A 35 -16.79 7.56 14.32
C VAL A 35 -16.09 8.89 14.15
N ASN A 36 -15.26 9.24 15.13
CA ASN A 36 -14.43 10.43 15.10
C ASN A 36 -13.02 10.06 14.68
N GLN A 37 -12.69 10.31 13.41
CA GLN A 37 -11.32 10.24 12.91
C GLN A 37 -10.79 11.64 12.60
N HIS A 38 -9.59 11.93 13.07
CA HIS A 38 -8.89 13.18 12.76
C HIS A 38 -7.56 12.88 12.09
N TYR A 39 -7.27 13.64 11.05
CA TYR A 39 -6.01 13.58 10.32
C TYR A 39 -5.40 14.98 10.32
N ARG A 40 -4.09 15.07 10.56
CA ARG A 40 -3.33 16.31 10.43
C ARG A 40 -2.29 16.15 9.34
N TYR A 41 -2.14 17.18 8.52
CA TYR A 41 -1.23 17.17 7.38
C TYR A 41 -0.21 18.31 7.48
N ASP A 42 0.95 18.12 6.83
CA ASP A 42 1.84 19.23 6.51
C ASP A 42 1.36 20.00 5.26
N LYS A 43 2.09 21.05 4.86
CA LYS A 43 1.76 21.85 3.67
C LYS A 43 1.92 21.07 2.34
N ALA A 44 2.62 19.95 2.35
CA ALA A 44 2.79 19.05 1.21
C ALA A 44 1.75 17.91 1.22
N LEU A 45 0.76 17.96 2.12
CA LEU A 45 -0.27 16.95 2.33
C LEU A 45 0.25 15.60 2.82
N ASN A 46 1.45 15.57 3.42
CA ASN A 46 1.88 14.39 4.15
C ASN A 46 1.14 14.30 5.47
N THR A 47 0.54 13.14 5.75
CA THR A 47 -0.07 12.84 7.05
C THR A 47 0.98 12.89 8.16
N LEU A 48 0.84 13.86 9.06
CA LEU A 48 1.66 14.06 10.26
C LEU A 48 1.01 13.46 11.50
N GLU A 49 -0.30 13.24 11.49
CA GLU A 49 -1.02 12.70 12.62
C GLU A 49 -2.29 11.97 12.18
N THR A 50 -2.61 10.87 12.86
CA THR A 50 -3.92 10.21 12.79
C THR A 50 -4.44 9.98 14.19
N LYS A 51 -5.73 10.25 14.43
CA LYS A 51 -6.41 9.99 15.70
C LYS A 51 -7.74 9.31 15.46
N ASP A 52 -7.97 8.17 16.08
CA ASP A 52 -9.23 7.43 16.11
C ASP A 52 -9.72 7.18 17.55
N LYS A 53 -10.83 6.43 17.68
CA LYS A 53 -11.40 6.02 18.97
C LYS A 53 -10.50 4.98 19.66
N GLY A 54 -9.37 5.43 20.21
CA GLY A 54 -8.46 4.62 21.02
C GLY A 54 -6.98 4.84 20.70
N GLU A 55 -6.63 5.35 19.53
CA GLU A 55 -5.24 5.53 19.12
C GLU A 55 -4.96 6.90 18.48
N GLN A 56 -3.80 7.46 18.79
CA GLN A 56 -3.26 8.68 18.19
C GLN A 56 -1.81 8.43 17.84
N HIS A 57 -1.47 8.60 16.57
CA HIS A 57 -0.14 8.42 16.01
C HIS A 57 0.37 9.72 15.42
N PHE A 58 1.66 9.99 15.61
CA PHE A 58 2.40 11.12 15.06
C PHE A 58 3.52 10.60 14.16
N PHE A 59 3.70 11.23 13.00
CA PHE A 59 4.63 10.78 11.98
C PHE A 59 5.72 11.82 11.73
N THR A 60 6.97 11.37 11.62
CA THR A 60 8.10 12.16 11.12
C THR A 60 8.53 11.63 9.77
N LEU A 61 8.75 12.52 8.80
CA LEU A 61 9.12 12.16 7.44
C LEU A 61 10.48 12.73 7.04
N ASN A 62 11.19 12.04 6.16
CA ASN A 62 12.38 12.57 5.47
C ASN A 62 12.01 13.41 4.24
N ARG A 63 13.01 13.94 3.54
CA ARG A 63 12.82 14.75 2.32
C ARG A 63 12.25 13.97 1.12
N ASN A 64 12.25 12.64 1.18
CA ASN A 64 11.66 11.75 0.16
C ASN A 64 10.23 11.32 0.53
N ASN A 65 9.58 11.99 1.50
CA ASN A 65 8.24 11.66 2.02
C ASN A 65 8.09 10.24 2.60
N GLN A 66 9.21 9.63 3.03
CA GLN A 66 9.21 8.36 3.73
C GLN A 66 9.13 8.61 5.23
N ILE A 67 8.32 7.82 5.94
CA ILE A 67 8.20 7.93 7.40
C ILE A 67 9.45 7.37 8.05
N THR A 68 10.15 8.19 8.83
CA THR A 68 11.35 7.83 9.60
C THR A 68 11.05 7.57 11.07
N ALA A 69 9.92 8.05 11.58
CA ALA A 69 9.48 7.73 12.93
C ALA A 69 7.96 7.76 13.08
N VAL A 70 7.44 6.88 13.93
CA VAL A 70 6.05 6.86 14.41
C VAL A 70 6.09 6.94 15.92
N HIS A 71 5.27 7.80 16.52
CA HIS A 71 5.11 7.89 17.96
C HIS A 71 3.63 7.86 18.30
N ASN A 72 3.23 7.22 19.39
CA ASN A 72 1.85 7.27 19.84
C ASN A 72 1.69 7.88 21.23
N GLN A 73 0.44 8.16 21.60
CA GLN A 73 0.07 8.72 22.91
C GLN A 73 0.54 7.89 24.12
N ASN A 74 0.80 6.59 23.93
CA ASN A 74 1.30 5.67 24.96
C ASN A 74 2.83 5.60 24.99
N ARG A 75 3.51 6.53 24.30
CA ARG A 75 4.96 6.58 24.14
C ARG A 75 5.56 5.36 23.44
N GLU A 76 4.76 4.57 22.71
CA GLU A 76 5.30 3.57 21.78
C GLU A 76 5.91 4.33 20.58
N GLN A 77 7.08 3.87 20.13
CA GLN A 77 7.88 4.50 19.10
C GLN A 77 8.39 3.49 18.09
N GLU A 78 8.35 3.89 16.83
CA GLU A 78 8.97 3.19 15.71
C GLU A 78 9.99 4.12 15.06
N ARG A 79 11.12 3.58 14.59
CA ARG A 79 12.09 4.35 13.79
C ARG A 79 12.52 3.56 12.57
N TYR A 80 12.68 4.25 11.45
CA TYR A 80 12.96 3.66 10.16
C TYR A 80 14.11 4.40 9.47
N ALA A 81 14.99 3.64 8.82
CA ALA A 81 16.01 4.18 7.92
C ALA A 81 15.91 3.47 6.57
N TYR A 82 16.28 4.18 5.51
CA TYR A 82 16.19 3.71 4.14
C TYR A 82 17.55 3.88 3.44
N ASP A 83 17.86 3.02 2.48
CA ASP A 83 19.00 3.23 1.58
C ASP A 83 18.67 4.28 0.50
N GLU A 84 19.65 4.58 -0.36
CA GLU A 84 19.52 5.53 -1.46
C GLU A 84 18.48 5.11 -2.51
N CYS A 85 18.15 3.81 -2.57
CA CYS A 85 17.11 3.27 -3.43
C CYS A 85 15.73 3.26 -2.76
N GLY A 86 15.63 3.68 -1.48
CA GLY A 86 14.38 3.74 -0.73
C GLY A 86 13.98 2.43 -0.04
N TYR A 87 14.84 1.41 0.00
CA TYR A 87 14.59 0.16 0.71
C TYR A 87 14.84 0.31 2.20
N LEU A 88 14.06 -0.40 3.02
CA LEU A 88 14.20 -0.35 4.47
C LEU A 88 15.51 -1.00 4.90
N THR A 89 16.33 -0.27 5.64
CA THR A 89 17.64 -0.76 6.13
C THR A 89 17.69 -0.89 7.64
N GLN A 90 16.83 -0.16 8.37
CA GLN A 90 16.71 -0.28 9.82
C GLN A 90 15.27 -0.12 10.25
N ARG A 91 14.87 -0.91 11.25
CA ARG A 91 13.59 -0.77 11.94
C ARG A 91 13.80 -0.90 13.44
N TYR A 92 13.35 0.10 14.19
CA TYR A 92 13.22 0.04 15.64
C TYR A 92 11.74 0.09 16.02
N VAL A 93 11.37 -0.64 17.07
CA VAL A 93 10.02 -0.71 17.63
C VAL A 93 10.15 -0.84 19.15
N GLY A 94 9.60 0.07 19.96
CA GLY A 94 9.73 0.08 21.44
C GLY A 94 8.90 1.14 22.18
N SER A 95 9.09 1.35 23.49
CA SER A 95 8.42 2.40 24.30
C SER A 95 9.44 3.37 24.90
N GLU A 96 9.11 4.66 25.01
CA GLU A 96 9.96 5.71 25.61
C GLU A 96 10.20 5.50 27.12
N THR A 97 9.27 4.83 27.83
CA THR A 97 9.42 4.46 29.25
C THR A 97 10.35 3.25 29.44
N TYR A 98 10.61 2.52 28.36
CA TYR A 98 11.67 1.54 28.25
C TYR A 98 12.79 2.13 27.38
N GLY A 99 13.49 3.14 27.92
CA GLY A 99 14.89 3.32 27.53
C GLY A 99 15.58 1.97 27.66
N LEU A 100 16.49 1.65 26.72
CA LEU A 100 17.28 0.40 26.66
C LEU A 100 17.30 -0.30 28.02
N ILE A 101 16.59 -1.42 28.19
CA ILE A 101 16.77 -2.22 29.41
C ILE A 101 18.27 -2.51 29.46
N GLN A 102 19.01 -1.91 30.40
CA GLN A 102 20.46 -2.05 30.47
C GLN A 102 20.87 -3.31 31.24
N ASN A 103 19.92 -3.91 31.98
CA ASN A 103 20.13 -5.12 32.77
C ASN A 103 20.00 -6.39 31.90
N PRO A 104 21.09 -7.13 31.64
CA PRO A 104 21.08 -8.33 30.82
C PRO A 104 20.21 -9.48 31.37
N TYR A 105 19.86 -9.43 32.66
CA TYR A 105 19.10 -10.48 33.35
C TYR A 105 17.60 -10.18 33.42
N HIS A 106 17.15 -9.05 32.85
CA HIS A 106 15.73 -8.74 32.81
C HIS A 106 15.03 -9.64 31.77
N PRO A 107 13.86 -10.25 32.08
CA PRO A 107 13.20 -11.23 31.19
C PRO A 107 12.93 -10.74 29.78
N LYS A 108 12.70 -9.43 29.63
CA LYS A 108 12.41 -8.75 28.35
C LYS A 108 13.63 -8.08 27.69
N PHE A 109 14.83 -8.26 28.23
CA PHE A 109 16.07 -7.69 27.68
C PHE A 109 16.33 -8.15 26.24
N HIS A 110 16.11 -9.43 25.96
CA HIS A 110 16.28 -10.03 24.62
C HIS A 110 15.09 -9.80 23.68
N GLU A 111 14.00 -9.19 24.16
CA GLU A 111 12.86 -8.77 23.34
C GLU A 111 13.05 -7.34 22.81
N GLN A 112 14.11 -6.65 23.23
CA GLN A 112 14.47 -5.30 22.80
C GLN A 112 15.74 -5.32 21.95
N ARG A 113 15.68 -4.60 20.83
CA ARG A 113 16.67 -4.49 19.72
C ARG A 113 16.46 -5.47 18.57
N GLN A 114 15.73 -5.03 17.54
CA GLN A 114 15.99 -5.45 16.16
C GLN A 114 16.87 -4.40 15.48
N ILE A 115 18.12 -4.26 15.92
CA ILE A 115 19.09 -3.44 15.20
C ILE A 115 19.71 -4.34 14.14
N ILE A 116 19.48 -4.03 12.87
CA ILE A 116 20.18 -4.69 11.76
C ILE A 116 21.25 -3.73 11.26
N PRO A 117 22.53 -4.10 11.38
CA PRO A 117 23.61 -3.39 10.71
C PRO A 117 23.42 -3.43 9.19
N HIS A 118 23.55 -2.26 8.58
CA HIS A 118 23.14 -1.86 7.23
C HIS A 118 23.74 -2.67 6.04
N GLN A 119 24.84 -3.40 6.21
CA GLN A 119 25.69 -3.79 5.07
C GLN A 119 25.38 -5.15 4.40
N ASP A 120 24.60 -6.03 5.03
CA ASP A 120 24.32 -7.39 4.49
C ASP A 120 22.84 -7.61 4.12
N ILE A 121 22.03 -6.55 4.07
CA ILE A 121 20.57 -6.71 4.01
C ILE A 121 20.10 -7.12 2.62
N TYR A 122 20.66 -6.52 1.58
CA TYR A 122 20.27 -6.76 0.20
C TYR A 122 21.45 -7.28 -0.63
N GLN A 123 21.15 -8.19 -1.56
CA GLN A 123 22.07 -8.69 -2.58
C GLN A 123 21.70 -8.14 -3.96
N LYS A 124 22.52 -8.44 -4.98
CA LYS A 124 22.33 -7.97 -6.37
C LYS A 124 20.88 -8.13 -6.85
N GLY A 125 20.34 -7.04 -7.41
CA GLY A 125 18.95 -6.97 -7.89
C GLY A 125 17.93 -6.65 -6.79
N HIS A 126 18.35 -6.03 -5.69
CA HIS A 126 17.50 -5.65 -4.55
C HIS A 126 16.75 -6.81 -3.88
N LYS A 127 17.28 -8.02 -4.01
CA LYS A 127 16.77 -9.19 -3.28
C LYS A 127 17.23 -9.12 -1.84
N LEU A 128 16.39 -9.51 -0.91
CA LEU A 128 16.79 -9.64 0.48
C LEU A 128 17.87 -10.72 0.59
N HIS A 129 18.89 -10.50 1.41
CA HIS A 129 19.95 -11.45 1.69
C HIS A 129 19.85 -11.90 3.14
N ARG A 130 19.86 -10.95 4.07
CA ARG A 130 19.82 -11.23 5.51
C ARG A 130 19.01 -10.17 6.26
N LEU A 131 18.12 -10.62 7.14
CA LEU A 131 17.40 -9.75 8.06
C LEU A 131 17.42 -10.38 9.46
N ASN A 132 18.07 -9.75 10.44
CA ASN A 132 18.33 -10.33 11.76
C ASN A 132 19.06 -11.70 11.65
N LYS A 133 18.39 -12.76 12.11
CA LYS A 133 18.84 -14.16 12.07
C LYS A 133 18.28 -14.92 10.86
N ASN A 134 17.47 -14.27 10.03
CA ASN A 134 16.84 -14.84 8.85
C ASN A 134 17.72 -14.63 7.62
N TYR A 135 17.90 -15.70 6.84
CA TYR A 135 18.59 -15.71 5.56
C TYR A 135 17.61 -16.07 4.46
N TYR A 136 17.75 -15.42 3.30
CA TYR A 136 16.77 -15.47 2.22
C TYR A 136 17.43 -15.92 0.93
N GLU A 137 16.89 -16.98 0.34
CA GLU A 137 17.42 -17.57 -0.89
C GLU A 137 16.38 -17.50 -2.01
N TYR A 138 16.85 -17.19 -3.22
CA TYR A 138 16.00 -16.93 -4.37
C TYR A 138 16.38 -17.81 -5.55
N ASP A 139 15.38 -18.21 -6.33
CA ASP A 139 15.63 -18.87 -7.61
C ASP A 139 16.16 -17.90 -8.68
N LYS A 140 16.48 -18.44 -9.87
CA LYS A 140 16.97 -17.66 -11.01
C LYS A 140 15.96 -16.64 -11.55
N ALA A 141 14.67 -16.84 -11.28
CA ALA A 141 13.60 -15.90 -11.65
C ALA A 141 13.40 -14.80 -10.59
N GLY A 142 14.17 -14.82 -9.50
CA GLY A 142 14.09 -13.82 -8.44
C GLY A 142 12.92 -14.02 -7.49
N ARG A 143 12.45 -15.26 -7.30
CA ARG A 143 11.41 -15.60 -6.31
C ARG A 143 12.05 -16.22 -5.08
N LEU A 144 11.63 -15.80 -3.89
CA LEU A 144 12.09 -16.37 -2.63
C LEU A 144 11.70 -17.86 -2.59
N VAL A 145 12.67 -18.75 -2.44
CA VAL A 145 12.45 -20.21 -2.36
C VAL A 145 12.68 -20.75 -0.96
N THR A 146 13.55 -20.12 -0.16
CA THR A 146 13.83 -20.58 1.19
C THR A 146 14.10 -19.39 2.13
N LYS A 147 13.52 -19.45 3.33
CA LYS A 147 13.83 -18.58 4.46
C LYS A 147 14.38 -19.43 5.61
N VAL A 148 15.56 -19.10 6.11
CA VAL A 148 16.23 -19.85 7.18
C VAL A 148 16.48 -18.95 8.37
N GLU A 149 15.94 -19.28 9.53
CA GLU A 149 16.36 -18.70 10.80
C GLU A 149 17.52 -19.49 11.40
N LYS A 150 18.70 -18.86 11.53
CA LYS A 150 19.88 -19.42 12.19
C LYS A 150 20.02 -18.85 13.59
N ARG A 151 19.85 -19.70 14.61
CA ARG A 151 20.12 -19.37 16.01
C ARG A 151 21.22 -20.27 16.53
N ASP A 152 22.21 -19.68 17.21
CA ASP A 152 23.27 -20.44 17.86
C ASP A 152 22.64 -21.43 18.86
N SER A 153 23.02 -22.70 18.76
CA SER A 153 22.56 -23.80 19.63
C SER A 153 21.08 -24.25 19.46
N PHE A 154 20.38 -23.86 18.40
CA PHE A 154 19.03 -24.36 18.08
C PHE A 154 18.97 -25.06 16.72
N ARG A 155 17.99 -25.96 16.54
CA ARG A 155 17.68 -26.52 15.22
C ARG A 155 17.28 -25.40 14.25
N LYS A 156 17.91 -25.41 13.06
CA LYS A 156 17.58 -24.55 11.92
C LYS A 156 16.06 -24.55 11.72
N GLN A 157 15.43 -23.38 11.75
CA GLN A 157 14.03 -23.22 11.36
C GLN A 157 14.02 -22.80 9.89
N GLU A 158 13.32 -23.58 9.07
CA GLU A 158 13.33 -23.42 7.62
C GLU A 158 11.91 -23.36 7.08
N THR A 159 11.67 -22.38 6.23
CA THR A 159 10.43 -22.24 5.48
C THR A 159 10.75 -22.33 3.99
N ASP A 160 10.11 -23.28 3.30
CA ASP A 160 10.27 -23.47 1.86
C ASP A 160 9.07 -22.95 1.10
N TYR A 161 9.31 -22.31 -0.04
CA TYR A 161 8.32 -21.68 -0.90
C TYR A 161 8.37 -22.31 -2.30
N ARG A 162 7.22 -22.78 -2.79
CA ARG A 162 7.09 -23.40 -4.12
C ARG A 162 6.27 -22.53 -5.05
N TRP A 163 6.78 -22.31 -6.25
CA TRP A 163 6.18 -21.42 -7.25
C TRP A 163 5.88 -22.16 -8.54
N ASN A 164 4.83 -21.75 -9.27
CA ASN A 164 4.57 -22.25 -10.62
C ASN A 164 5.21 -21.36 -11.71
N GLY A 165 5.00 -21.68 -12.98
CA GLY A 165 5.53 -20.91 -14.12
C GLY A 165 4.94 -19.51 -14.30
N LYS A 166 3.84 -19.17 -13.61
CA LYS A 166 3.20 -17.85 -13.64
C LYS A 166 3.66 -16.93 -12.49
N ASN A 167 4.65 -17.35 -11.70
CA ASN A 167 5.08 -16.68 -10.47
C ASN A 167 4.01 -16.63 -9.37
N GLU A 168 3.13 -17.63 -9.34
CA GLU A 168 2.14 -17.81 -8.26
C GLU A 168 2.70 -18.79 -7.22
N LEU A 169 2.55 -18.46 -5.93
CA LEU A 169 3.02 -19.30 -4.82
C LEU A 169 2.06 -20.47 -4.63
N ILE A 170 2.44 -21.66 -5.04
CA ILE A 170 1.57 -22.85 -5.00
C ILE A 170 1.70 -23.66 -3.72
N GLY A 171 2.69 -23.37 -2.88
CA GLY A 171 2.73 -23.95 -1.54
C GLY A 171 3.89 -23.48 -0.67
N ILE A 172 3.72 -23.70 0.63
CA ILE A 172 4.71 -23.39 1.67
C ILE A 172 4.88 -24.60 2.56
N THR A 173 6.11 -24.89 2.98
CA THR A 173 6.38 -25.80 4.09
C THR A 173 6.86 -24.98 5.27
N THR A 174 6.15 -25.00 6.40
CA THR A 174 6.51 -24.22 7.59
C THR A 174 7.64 -24.91 8.36
N PRO A 175 8.33 -24.20 9.30
CA PRO A 175 9.37 -24.83 10.12
C PRO A 175 8.88 -25.98 11.00
N LYS A 176 7.56 -26.10 11.20
CA LYS A 176 6.91 -27.21 11.91
C LYS A 176 6.63 -28.41 11.01
N GLY A 177 6.93 -28.33 9.72
CA GLY A 177 6.64 -29.36 8.72
C GLY A 177 5.20 -29.34 8.19
N GLU A 178 4.39 -28.33 8.55
CA GLU A 178 3.05 -28.18 7.97
C GLU A 178 3.18 -27.74 6.52
N VAL A 179 2.38 -28.34 5.63
CA VAL A 179 2.41 -28.05 4.20
C VAL A 179 1.10 -27.39 3.81
N TRP A 180 1.22 -26.17 3.31
CA TRP A 180 0.11 -25.41 2.74
C TRP A 180 0.16 -25.47 1.22
N HIS A 181 -0.99 -25.66 0.61
CA HIS A 181 -1.19 -25.62 -0.84
C HIS A 181 -2.10 -24.48 -1.22
N TYR A 182 -1.79 -23.81 -2.33
CA TYR A 182 -2.57 -22.69 -2.85
C TYR A 182 -3.01 -23.00 -4.28
N LYS A 183 -4.27 -22.68 -4.60
CA LYS A 183 -4.86 -22.89 -5.93
C LYS A 183 -5.33 -21.57 -6.50
N TYR A 184 -5.18 -21.42 -7.82
CA TYR A 184 -5.51 -20.20 -8.55
C TYR A 184 -6.42 -20.50 -9.73
N ASP A 185 -7.26 -19.54 -10.10
CA ASP A 185 -7.99 -19.58 -11.35
C ASP A 185 -7.14 -19.15 -12.55
N ALA A 186 -7.71 -19.18 -13.75
CA ALA A 186 -7.02 -18.80 -14.98
C ALA A 186 -6.58 -17.33 -15.02
N LEU A 187 -7.21 -16.46 -14.23
CA LEU A 187 -6.91 -15.03 -14.10
C LEU A 187 -5.86 -14.74 -13.03
N GLY A 188 -5.35 -15.78 -12.34
CA GLY A 188 -4.34 -15.67 -11.29
C GLY A 188 -4.91 -15.23 -9.94
N ARG A 189 -6.21 -15.40 -9.70
CA ARG A 189 -6.83 -15.16 -8.39
C ARG A 189 -6.75 -16.42 -7.55
N ARG A 190 -6.28 -16.31 -6.31
CA ARG A 190 -6.27 -17.43 -5.37
C ARG A 190 -7.71 -17.84 -5.04
N ILE A 191 -8.08 -19.06 -5.40
CA ILE A 191 -9.42 -19.64 -5.18
C ILE A 191 -9.46 -20.61 -4.00
N ALA A 192 -8.31 -21.12 -3.54
CA ALA A 192 -8.27 -21.93 -2.33
C ALA A 192 -6.89 -21.90 -1.66
N LYS A 193 -6.89 -22.16 -0.35
CA LYS A 193 -5.72 -22.62 0.41
C LYS A 193 -6.09 -23.81 1.30
N GLU A 194 -5.19 -24.76 1.45
CA GLU A 194 -5.46 -25.97 2.24
C GLU A 194 -4.20 -26.48 2.95
N CYS A 195 -4.40 -27.06 4.13
CA CYS A 195 -3.39 -27.73 4.92
C CYS A 195 -3.91 -29.12 5.31
N PRO A 196 -3.43 -30.19 4.66
CA PRO A 196 -3.87 -31.56 4.93
C PRO A 196 -3.65 -31.98 6.38
N GLN A 197 -2.52 -31.61 6.98
CA GLN A 197 -2.18 -31.93 8.38
C GLN A 197 -3.16 -31.31 9.37
N GLN A 198 -3.74 -30.15 9.03
CA GLN A 198 -4.75 -29.49 9.85
C GLN A 198 -6.17 -29.86 9.43
N HIS A 199 -6.39 -30.67 8.40
CA HIS A 199 -7.71 -30.91 7.80
C HIS A 199 -8.48 -29.60 7.56
N LEU A 200 -7.76 -28.55 7.14
CA LEU A 200 -8.28 -27.19 6.98
C LEU A 200 -8.21 -26.80 5.51
N ARG A 201 -9.33 -26.35 4.95
CA ARG A 201 -9.44 -25.83 3.59
C ARG A 201 -10.22 -24.52 3.62
N ILE A 202 -9.73 -23.52 2.92
CA ILE A 202 -10.37 -22.22 2.79
C ILE A 202 -10.54 -21.95 1.30
N GLU A 203 -11.76 -21.59 0.89
CA GLU A 203 -12.13 -21.35 -0.49
C GLU A 203 -12.58 -19.89 -0.67
N TYR A 204 -12.32 -19.33 -1.86
CA TYR A 204 -12.50 -17.92 -2.16
C TYR A 204 -13.27 -17.72 -3.46
N LEU A 205 -14.26 -16.82 -3.44
CA LEU A 205 -14.94 -16.32 -4.64
C LEU A 205 -14.69 -14.82 -4.81
N TRP A 206 -14.56 -14.40 -6.06
CA TRP A 206 -14.13 -13.06 -6.43
C TRP A 206 -15.16 -12.36 -7.31
N ASP A 207 -15.49 -11.11 -6.99
CA ASP A 207 -16.19 -10.19 -7.88
C ASP A 207 -15.16 -9.26 -8.54
N GLY A 208 -14.89 -9.50 -9.84
CA GLY A 208 -13.76 -8.90 -10.54
C GLY A 208 -12.45 -9.18 -9.79
N ASP A 209 -11.89 -8.14 -9.16
CA ASP A 209 -10.67 -8.22 -8.39
C ASP A 209 -10.84 -8.12 -6.86
N GLN A 210 -12.08 -8.01 -6.38
CA GLN A 210 -12.43 -7.96 -4.95
C GLN A 210 -12.83 -9.34 -4.43
N LEU A 211 -12.37 -9.69 -3.21
CA LEU A 211 -12.78 -10.93 -2.56
C LEU A 211 -14.23 -10.82 -2.11
N ALA A 212 -15.16 -11.46 -2.81
CA ALA A 212 -16.58 -11.39 -2.49
C ALA A 212 -16.95 -12.37 -1.38
N TYR A 213 -16.43 -13.60 -1.43
CA TYR A 213 -16.87 -14.65 -0.53
C TYR A 213 -15.72 -15.53 -0.05
N THR A 214 -15.77 -15.94 1.21
CA THR A 214 -14.82 -16.88 1.82
C THR A 214 -15.56 -17.98 2.53
N GLN A 215 -15.13 -19.23 2.35
CA GLN A 215 -15.64 -20.39 3.10
C GLN A 215 -14.48 -21.11 3.79
N ILE A 216 -14.69 -21.52 5.03
CA ILE A 216 -13.71 -22.26 5.83
C ILE A 216 -14.29 -23.63 6.15
N PHE A 217 -13.56 -24.67 5.76
CA PHE A 217 -13.89 -26.06 6.00
C PHE A 217 -12.87 -26.69 6.95
N LYS A 218 -13.37 -27.41 7.96
CA LYS A 218 -12.56 -28.22 8.88
C LYS A 218 -13.08 -29.65 8.83
N ASN A 219 -12.21 -30.63 8.65
CA ASN A 219 -12.61 -32.05 8.48
C ASN A 219 -13.67 -32.24 7.37
N ASN A 220 -13.56 -31.46 6.30
CA ASN A 220 -14.52 -31.38 5.18
C ASN A 220 -15.93 -30.84 5.54
N GLU A 221 -16.14 -30.35 6.76
CA GLU A 221 -17.39 -29.68 7.15
C GLU A 221 -17.22 -28.16 7.07
N LEU A 222 -18.24 -27.46 6.54
CA LEU A 222 -18.26 -26.00 6.53
C LEU A 222 -18.43 -25.50 7.96
N ILE A 223 -17.49 -24.68 8.43
CA ILE A 223 -17.50 -24.12 9.79
C ILE A 223 -17.67 -22.60 9.82
N SER A 224 -17.40 -21.93 8.70
CA SER A 224 -17.57 -20.48 8.58
C SER A 224 -17.70 -20.08 7.11
N GLU A 225 -18.53 -19.08 6.87
CA GLU A 225 -18.67 -18.40 5.60
C GLU A 225 -18.75 -16.88 5.82
N ARG A 226 -18.22 -16.12 4.86
CA ARG A 226 -18.20 -14.66 4.90
C ARG A 226 -18.51 -14.09 3.53
N HIS A 227 -19.44 -13.15 3.49
CA HIS A 227 -19.64 -12.24 2.36
C HIS A 227 -19.03 -10.87 2.69
N SER A 228 -18.12 -10.39 1.84
CA SER A 228 -17.44 -9.10 2.02
C SER A 228 -17.85 -8.11 0.93
N ILE A 229 -18.19 -6.90 1.34
CA ILE A 229 -18.72 -5.84 0.49
C ILE A 229 -17.73 -4.67 0.47
N PHE A 230 -17.29 -4.31 -0.73
CA PHE A 230 -16.25 -3.31 -0.94
C PHE A 230 -16.75 -2.10 -1.74
N ASN A 231 -16.21 -0.93 -1.43
CA ASN A 231 -16.21 0.23 -2.32
C ASN A 231 -14.79 0.43 -2.84
N GLY A 232 -14.52 0.05 -4.09
CA GLY A 232 -13.16 -0.11 -4.56
C GLY A 232 -12.46 -1.22 -3.76
N PHE A 233 -11.40 -0.88 -3.02
CA PHE A 233 -10.67 -1.81 -2.12
C PHE A 233 -10.88 -1.50 -0.63
N GLU A 234 -11.77 -0.56 -0.31
CA GLU A 234 -12.17 -0.28 1.05
C GLU A 234 -13.30 -1.23 1.45
N LEU A 235 -13.11 -1.98 2.53
CA LEU A 235 -14.18 -2.80 3.10
C LEU A 235 -15.23 -1.87 3.71
N ILE A 236 -16.49 -2.06 3.33
CA ILE A 236 -17.63 -1.30 3.86
C ILE A 236 -18.41 -2.12 4.86
N ALA A 237 -18.65 -3.39 4.53
CA ALA A 237 -19.34 -4.32 5.40
C ALA A 237 -18.90 -5.75 5.14
N GLN A 238 -19.08 -6.61 6.13
CA GLN A 238 -19.05 -8.05 5.97
C GLN A 238 -20.21 -8.69 6.72
N GLN A 239 -20.69 -9.79 6.17
CA GLN A 239 -21.67 -10.66 6.78
C GLN A 239 -21.01 -12.00 7.04
N ASP A 240 -20.93 -12.39 8.31
CA ASP A 240 -20.32 -13.62 8.77
C ASP A 240 -21.40 -14.59 9.24
N ASN A 241 -21.25 -15.86 8.89
CA ASN A 241 -22.00 -16.97 9.48
C ASN A 241 -20.99 -18.03 9.89
N TYR A 242 -20.92 -18.37 11.17
CA TYR A 242 -19.87 -19.23 11.71
C TYR A 242 -20.33 -20.07 12.89
N GLN A 243 -19.70 -21.25 13.04
CA GLN A 243 -19.92 -22.13 14.16
C GLN A 243 -19.24 -21.59 15.43
N THR A 244 -19.96 -21.63 16.55
CA THR A 244 -19.43 -21.36 17.88
C THR A 244 -19.81 -22.48 18.85
N LEU A 245 -18.98 -22.67 19.88
CA LEU A 245 -19.26 -23.63 20.94
C LEU A 245 -20.19 -22.98 21.97
N LYS A 246 -21.36 -23.57 22.18
CA LYS A 246 -22.27 -23.23 23.26
C LYS A 246 -22.10 -24.24 24.40
N GLN A 247 -21.68 -23.76 25.57
CA GLN A 247 -21.58 -24.57 26.77
C GLN A 247 -22.87 -24.44 27.58
N THR A 248 -23.56 -25.56 27.83
CA THR A 248 -24.73 -25.64 28.71
C THR A 248 -24.48 -26.64 29.83
N ILE A 249 -25.36 -26.67 30.83
CA ILE A 249 -25.30 -27.66 31.92
C ILE A 249 -25.43 -29.08 31.37
N ASP A 250 -26.17 -29.24 30.26
CA ASP A 250 -26.45 -30.53 29.61
C ASP A 250 -25.38 -30.96 28.59
N GLY A 251 -24.32 -30.15 28.41
CA GLY A 251 -23.20 -30.47 27.52
C GLY A 251 -22.79 -29.32 26.59
N ASN A 252 -21.90 -29.62 25.66
CA ASN A 252 -21.41 -28.66 24.68
C ASN A 252 -22.02 -28.94 23.31
N PHE A 253 -22.60 -27.92 22.70
CA PHE A 253 -23.23 -28.01 21.38
C PHE A 253 -22.64 -26.97 20.43
N ILE A 254 -22.63 -27.29 19.14
CA ILE A 254 -22.27 -26.33 18.09
C ILE A 254 -23.53 -25.54 17.73
N GLU A 255 -23.44 -24.21 17.76
CA GLU A 255 -24.46 -23.32 17.23
C GLU A 255 -23.89 -22.46 16.11
N TRP A 256 -24.73 -22.13 15.13
CA TRP A 256 -24.39 -21.17 14.09
C TRP A 256 -24.76 -19.77 14.52
N LYS A 257 -23.84 -18.83 14.33
CA LYS A 257 -24.03 -17.43 14.65
C LYS A 257 -23.84 -16.60 13.40
N GLN A 258 -24.79 -15.71 13.16
CA GLN A 258 -24.75 -14.74 12.06
C GLN A 258 -24.52 -13.34 12.60
N GLU A 259 -23.57 -12.61 12.03
CA GLU A 259 -23.30 -11.22 12.37
C GLU A 259 -23.06 -10.37 11.12
N THR A 260 -23.51 -9.12 11.17
CA THR A 260 -23.18 -8.10 10.17
C THR A 260 -22.28 -7.05 10.82
N GLY A 261 -21.08 -6.89 10.28
CA GLY A 261 -20.10 -5.91 10.71
C GLY A 261 -19.89 -4.82 9.66
N TYR A 262 -20.06 -3.56 10.05
CA TYR A 262 -19.72 -2.38 9.24
C TYR A 262 -18.29 -1.95 9.55
N ALA A 263 -17.47 -1.82 8.53
CA ALA A 263 -16.04 -1.59 8.68
C ALA A 263 -15.71 -0.11 8.85
N ILE A 264 -14.73 0.14 9.72
CA ILE A 264 -14.03 1.43 9.83
C ILE A 264 -12.64 1.21 9.26
N CYS A 265 -12.30 1.96 8.22
CA CYS A 265 -11.02 1.85 7.54
C CYS A 265 -10.15 3.11 7.74
N GLN A 266 -8.84 2.95 7.58
CA GLN A 266 -7.91 4.04 7.29
C GLN A 266 -7.89 4.36 5.79
N PRO A 267 -7.35 5.51 5.36
CA PRO A 267 -7.26 5.88 3.94
C PRO A 267 -6.45 4.89 3.08
N ASN A 268 -5.52 4.15 3.68
CA ASN A 268 -4.77 3.07 3.01
C ASN A 268 -5.54 1.73 2.94
N GLY A 269 -6.82 1.72 3.33
CA GLY A 269 -7.70 0.55 3.35
C GLY A 269 -7.43 -0.45 4.47
N GLN A 270 -6.60 -0.11 5.47
CA GLN A 270 -6.47 -0.94 6.66
C GLN A 270 -7.78 -0.89 7.46
N VAL A 271 -8.40 -2.06 7.68
CA VAL A 271 -9.59 -2.17 8.53
C VAL A 271 -9.18 -2.05 10.00
N LEU A 272 -9.71 -1.06 10.70
CA LEU A 272 -9.45 -0.78 12.11
C LEU A 272 -10.43 -1.46 13.05
N ALA A 273 -11.70 -1.54 12.66
CA ALA A 273 -12.76 -2.12 13.48
C ALA A 273 -13.96 -2.55 12.65
N LEU A 274 -14.78 -3.42 13.22
CA LEU A 274 -16.12 -3.75 12.75
C LEU A 274 -17.14 -3.34 13.81
N LEU A 275 -18.21 -2.68 13.38
CA LEU A 275 -19.33 -2.27 14.23
C LEU A 275 -20.59 -3.06 13.86
N ASN A 276 -21.40 -3.42 14.84
CA ASN A 276 -22.73 -3.97 14.57
C ASN A 276 -23.72 -2.85 14.17
N PRO A 277 -24.96 -3.18 13.72
CA PRO A 277 -25.98 -2.19 13.37
C PRO A 277 -26.34 -1.21 14.49
N LYS A 278 -26.07 -1.56 15.76
CA LYS A 278 -26.29 -0.71 16.95
C LYS A 278 -25.06 0.14 17.31
N GLY A 279 -24.06 0.20 16.42
CA GLY A 279 -22.86 0.99 16.62
C GLY A 279 -21.86 0.45 17.65
N ARG A 280 -22.04 -0.80 18.13
CA ARG A 280 -21.12 -1.44 19.09
C ARG A 280 -20.00 -2.15 18.35
N THR A 281 -18.77 -2.05 18.86
CA THR A 281 -17.61 -2.75 18.31
C THR A 281 -17.77 -4.27 18.45
N LEU A 282 -17.75 -4.98 17.31
CA LEU A 282 -17.71 -6.46 17.23
C LEU A 282 -16.27 -6.98 17.22
N TRP A 283 -15.39 -6.25 16.53
CA TRP A 283 -13.99 -6.60 16.35
C TRP A 283 -13.14 -5.33 16.23
N ARG A 284 -11.89 -5.40 16.68
CA ARG A 284 -10.88 -4.36 16.48
C ARG A 284 -9.59 -4.99 16.00
N LYS A 285 -8.91 -4.30 15.08
CA LYS A 285 -7.59 -4.69 14.59
C LYS A 285 -6.60 -4.66 15.73
N GLU A 286 -5.73 -5.68 15.77
CA GLU A 286 -4.64 -5.69 16.71
C GLU A 286 -3.54 -4.72 16.32
N LYS A 287 -2.86 -4.19 17.33
CA LYS A 287 -1.74 -3.26 17.14
C LYS A 287 -0.67 -3.88 16.23
N GLN A 288 -0.28 -3.10 15.23
CA GLN A 288 0.74 -3.45 14.24
C GLN A 288 1.64 -2.25 13.99
N THR A 289 2.87 -2.52 13.59
CA THR A 289 3.80 -1.48 13.11
C THR A 289 3.26 -0.81 11.86
N LEU A 290 3.83 0.33 11.47
CA LEU A 290 3.56 1.02 10.20
C LEU A 290 3.51 0.08 8.98
N TRP A 291 4.37 -0.94 8.94
CA TRP A 291 4.50 -1.88 7.82
C TRP A 291 3.64 -3.14 7.98
N GLY A 292 2.78 -3.20 9.00
CA GLY A 292 1.83 -4.29 9.22
C GLY A 292 2.35 -5.45 10.07
N LEU A 293 3.57 -5.38 10.60
CA LEU A 293 4.11 -6.40 11.51
C LEU A 293 3.39 -6.35 12.87
N LEU A 294 2.91 -7.50 13.37
CA LEU A 294 2.30 -7.60 14.70
C LEU A 294 3.34 -7.42 15.81
N PHE A 295 3.00 -6.65 16.84
CA PHE A 295 3.90 -6.42 17.99
C PHE A 295 4.09 -7.66 18.88
N SER A 296 3.11 -8.57 18.99
CA SER A 296 3.15 -9.69 19.92
C SER A 296 3.30 -11.06 19.23
N ASN A 297 4.25 -11.87 19.72
CA ASN A 297 4.38 -13.27 19.33
C ASN A 297 3.23 -14.14 19.89
N GLU A 298 2.52 -13.68 20.92
CA GLU A 298 1.36 -14.37 21.51
C GLU A 298 0.21 -14.57 20.52
N TYR A 299 0.06 -13.67 19.54
CA TYR A 299 -0.97 -13.78 18.51
C TYR A 299 -0.84 -15.06 17.65
N LYS A 300 0.39 -15.60 17.52
CA LYS A 300 0.61 -16.90 16.86
C LYS A 300 -0.19 -18.02 17.53
N TYR A 301 -0.48 -17.89 18.83
CA TYR A 301 -1.15 -18.90 19.65
C TYR A 301 -2.59 -18.56 20.04
N ARG A 302 -3.06 -17.30 19.87
CA ARG A 302 -4.48 -16.97 20.06
C ARG A 302 -5.34 -17.63 18.98
N GLN A 303 -6.52 -18.13 19.37
CA GLN A 303 -7.54 -18.52 18.40
C GLN A 303 -7.87 -17.33 17.49
N SER A 304 -8.05 -17.60 16.20
CA SER A 304 -8.51 -16.59 15.25
C SER A 304 -9.89 -16.11 15.67
N ASN A 305 -10.08 -14.80 15.81
CA ASN A 305 -11.43 -14.27 15.94
C ASN A 305 -12.16 -14.55 14.62
N PRO A 306 -13.33 -15.22 14.63
CA PRO A 306 -14.05 -15.56 13.40
C PRO A 306 -14.45 -14.33 12.60
N LEU A 307 -14.56 -13.15 13.22
CA LEU A 307 -14.92 -11.89 12.57
C LEU A 307 -13.73 -11.13 11.98
N ASP A 308 -12.48 -11.57 12.21
CA ASP A 308 -11.31 -10.88 11.66
C ASP A 308 -11.38 -10.87 10.12
N PRO A 309 -11.42 -9.70 9.45
CA PRO A 309 -11.44 -9.60 7.99
C PRO A 309 -10.26 -10.28 7.30
N GLN A 310 -9.18 -10.56 8.04
CA GLN A 310 -7.91 -11.07 7.52
C GLN A 310 -7.30 -10.13 6.45
N MET A 311 -7.50 -8.83 6.60
CA MET A 311 -6.94 -7.81 5.72
C MET A 311 -5.79 -7.05 6.38
N LEU A 312 -4.76 -6.69 5.61
CA LEU A 312 -3.64 -5.87 6.08
C LEU A 312 -3.76 -4.42 5.63
N PHE A 313 -3.59 -4.18 4.33
CA PHE A 313 -3.86 -2.92 3.62
C PHE A 313 -4.85 -3.18 2.49
N ALA A 314 -5.28 -2.12 1.77
CA ALA A 314 -6.14 -2.26 0.60
C ALA A 314 -5.60 -3.32 -0.38
N GLY A 315 -6.41 -4.37 -0.63
CA GLY A 315 -6.07 -5.47 -1.54
C GLY A 315 -5.21 -6.59 -0.95
N GLN A 316 -4.76 -6.47 0.31
CA GLN A 316 -3.86 -7.43 0.95
C GLN A 316 -4.59 -8.34 1.95
N TYR A 317 -4.56 -9.65 1.71
CA TYR A 317 -5.19 -10.67 2.55
C TYR A 317 -4.12 -11.44 3.34
N PHE A 318 -4.13 -11.30 4.66
CA PHE A 318 -3.14 -11.85 5.57
C PHE A 318 -3.34 -13.35 5.81
N ASP A 319 -2.26 -14.10 5.64
CA ASP A 319 -2.17 -15.53 5.86
C ASP A 319 -1.41 -15.81 7.15
N LYS A 320 -2.14 -16.17 8.21
CA LYS A 320 -1.56 -16.44 9.53
C LYS A 320 -0.50 -17.55 9.50
N GLU A 321 -0.67 -18.55 8.62
CA GLU A 321 0.23 -19.68 8.52
C GLU A 321 1.64 -19.31 8.07
N SER A 322 1.75 -18.27 7.23
CA SER A 322 3.01 -17.85 6.60
C SER A 322 3.52 -16.53 7.18
N GLY A 323 2.64 -15.73 7.76
CA GLY A 323 2.91 -14.35 8.14
C GLY A 323 2.93 -13.39 6.96
N LEU A 324 2.53 -13.83 5.76
CA LEU A 324 2.52 -13.04 4.54
C LEU A 324 1.13 -12.46 4.28
N ALA A 325 1.06 -11.42 3.46
CA ALA A 325 -0.19 -10.96 2.88
C ALA A 325 -0.20 -11.27 1.37
N TYR A 326 -1.19 -12.06 0.95
CA TYR A 326 -1.50 -12.26 -0.46
C TYR A 326 -2.02 -10.95 -1.07
N ASN A 327 -1.34 -10.46 -2.10
CA ASN A 327 -1.66 -9.21 -2.78
C ASN A 327 -1.69 -9.44 -4.29
N ARG A 328 -2.71 -10.16 -4.75
CA ARG A 328 -2.93 -10.60 -6.14
C ARG A 328 -1.71 -11.19 -6.83
N PHE A 329 -0.88 -10.37 -7.45
CA PHE A 329 0.25 -10.82 -8.23
C PHE A 329 1.53 -11.07 -7.42
N ARG A 330 1.54 -10.67 -6.13
CA ARG A 330 2.69 -10.84 -5.23
C ARG A 330 2.26 -11.20 -3.81
N TYR A 331 3.23 -11.66 -3.03
CA TYR A 331 3.10 -11.92 -1.60
C TYR A 331 3.95 -10.91 -0.84
N TYR A 332 3.32 -10.10 0.02
CA TYR A 332 3.97 -9.09 0.84
C TYR A 332 4.38 -9.69 2.19
N ASP A 333 5.61 -9.43 2.61
CA ASP A 333 6.12 -9.80 3.94
C ASP A 333 6.20 -8.54 4.83
N PRO A 334 5.29 -8.36 5.80
CA PRO A 334 5.34 -7.24 6.74
C PRO A 334 6.58 -7.24 7.64
N GLU A 335 7.27 -8.38 7.81
CA GLU A 335 8.54 -8.42 8.55
C GLU A 335 9.63 -7.67 7.79
N THR A 336 9.65 -7.75 6.47
CA THR A 336 10.71 -7.19 5.61
C THR A 336 10.29 -5.93 4.85
N ALA A 337 9.00 -5.58 4.89
CA ALA A 337 8.38 -4.52 4.07
C ALA A 337 8.57 -4.72 2.54
N CYS A 338 8.81 -5.97 2.12
CA CYS A 338 9.08 -6.32 0.73
C CYS A 338 8.15 -7.43 0.23
N TYR A 339 8.00 -7.51 -1.08
CA TYR A 339 7.43 -8.66 -1.76
C TYR A 339 8.44 -9.81 -1.87
N LEU A 340 7.94 -11.04 -1.94
CA LEU A 340 8.75 -12.26 -2.06
C LEU A 340 9.35 -12.46 -3.47
N ASN A 341 8.80 -11.78 -4.47
CA ASN A 341 9.23 -11.86 -5.85
C ASN A 341 9.28 -10.47 -6.49
N SER A 342 10.14 -10.34 -7.50
CA SER A 342 10.22 -9.13 -8.32
C SER A 342 8.86 -8.82 -8.94
N ASP A 343 8.57 -7.53 -9.11
CA ASP A 343 7.39 -7.06 -9.83
C ASP A 343 7.26 -7.79 -11.18
N PRO A 344 6.14 -8.50 -11.44
CA PRO A 344 5.90 -9.21 -12.69
C PRO A 344 5.94 -8.31 -13.93
N ILE A 345 5.72 -7.00 -13.80
CA ILE A 345 5.87 -6.04 -14.90
C ILE A 345 7.26 -5.37 -14.92
N GLY A 346 8.20 -5.90 -14.13
CA GLY A 346 9.60 -5.47 -14.05
C GLY A 346 9.73 -4.01 -13.63
N LEU A 347 10.73 -3.31 -14.19
CA LEU A 347 10.95 -1.88 -13.93
C LEU A 347 9.78 -0.99 -14.37
N GLN A 348 8.80 -1.53 -15.09
CA GLN A 348 7.61 -0.76 -15.40
C GLN A 348 6.66 -0.60 -14.20
N GLY A 349 6.88 -1.35 -13.10
CA GLY A 349 6.23 -1.17 -11.79
C GLY A 349 6.93 -0.12 -10.91
N GLY A 350 8.21 0.14 -11.18
CA GLY A 350 9.05 1.04 -10.40
C GLY A 350 10.50 0.55 -10.37
N GLU A 351 11.40 1.41 -9.90
CA GLU A 351 12.84 1.11 -9.83
C GLU A 351 13.19 0.20 -8.64
N THR A 352 12.25 0.00 -7.73
CA THR A 352 12.35 -0.85 -6.54
C THR A 352 11.47 -2.10 -6.69
N PRO A 353 11.90 -3.12 -7.47
CA PRO A 353 11.03 -4.21 -7.92
C PRO A 353 10.49 -5.12 -6.79
N TYR A 354 11.07 -5.05 -5.61
CA TYR A 354 10.65 -5.83 -4.42
C TYR A 354 9.95 -4.98 -3.36
N SER A 355 9.99 -3.64 -3.42
CA SER A 355 9.36 -2.82 -2.38
C SER A 355 7.83 -2.85 -2.51
N TYR A 356 7.12 -2.68 -1.39
CA TYR A 356 5.68 -2.43 -1.41
C TYR A 356 5.33 -1.04 -1.95
N VAL A 357 5.49 -0.02 -1.10
CA VAL A 357 5.31 1.40 -1.42
C VAL A 357 6.31 2.20 -0.60
N PHE A 358 6.58 3.45 -0.98
CA PHE A 358 7.51 4.30 -0.23
C PHE A 358 6.90 4.84 1.09
N ASN A 359 5.57 4.92 1.19
CA ASN A 359 4.85 5.36 2.39
C ASN A 359 3.50 4.61 2.52
N PRO A 360 3.40 3.58 3.37
CA PRO A 360 2.21 2.72 3.47
C PRO A 360 1.01 3.39 4.16
N LEU A 361 1.18 4.61 4.69
CA LEU A 361 0.08 5.38 5.25
C LEU A 361 -0.74 6.10 4.16
N ASN A 362 -0.05 6.59 3.13
CA ASN A 362 -0.65 7.42 2.08
C ASN A 362 -0.63 6.77 0.70
N CYS A 363 0.02 5.62 0.56
CA CYS A 363 0.13 4.88 -0.69
C CYS A 363 -0.29 3.42 -0.49
N ILE A 364 -0.92 2.88 -1.52
CA ILE A 364 -1.36 1.49 -1.60
C ILE A 364 -0.92 0.91 -2.93
N ASP A 365 -0.61 -0.39 -2.93
CA ASP A 365 -0.49 -1.20 -4.15
C ASP A 365 -1.54 -2.30 -4.05
N GLN A 366 -2.71 -2.03 -4.66
CA GLN A 366 -3.90 -2.88 -4.61
C GLN A 366 -3.72 -4.24 -5.30
N PHE A 367 -2.70 -4.37 -6.16
CA PHE A 367 -2.51 -5.54 -7.02
C PHE A 367 -1.19 -6.26 -6.78
N GLY A 368 -0.26 -5.65 -6.04
CA GLY A 368 1.12 -6.10 -6.08
C GLY A 368 1.72 -5.86 -7.47
N LEU A 369 1.39 -4.76 -8.12
CA LEU A 369 2.01 -4.28 -9.35
C LEU A 369 2.17 -2.79 -9.12
N ALA A 370 3.32 -2.37 -8.60
CA ALA A 370 3.47 -1.01 -8.11
C ALA A 370 2.98 -0.04 -9.20
N ILE A 371 1.99 0.83 -8.90
CA ILE A 371 1.69 2.15 -9.50
C ILE A 371 0.24 2.63 -9.21
N CYS A 372 0.16 3.93 -8.82
CA CYS A 372 -0.87 4.96 -9.01
C CYS A 372 -2.31 4.55 -9.44
N PRO A 373 -3.35 4.84 -8.62
CA PRO A 373 -4.77 4.61 -8.93
C PRO A 373 -5.23 5.13 -10.30
N ALA A 374 -4.71 6.28 -10.76
CA ALA A 374 -5.06 6.85 -12.07
C ALA A 374 -4.61 5.98 -13.25
N ARG A 375 -3.54 5.18 -13.07
CA ARG A 375 -3.07 4.22 -14.07
C ARG A 375 -3.96 2.98 -14.12
N TYR A 376 -4.53 2.59 -12.99
CA TYR A 376 -5.43 1.43 -12.90
C TYR A 376 -6.76 1.66 -13.63
N GLU A 377 -7.34 2.86 -13.56
CA GLU A 377 -8.55 3.18 -14.33
C GLU A 377 -8.33 3.02 -15.84
N ARG A 378 -7.18 3.44 -16.37
CA ARG A 378 -6.83 3.22 -17.78
C ARG A 378 -6.61 1.74 -18.10
N TYR A 379 -5.98 1.00 -17.20
CA TYR A 379 -5.84 -0.45 -17.35
C TYR A 379 -7.23 -1.11 -17.48
N LYS A 380 -8.19 -0.79 -16.60
CA LYS A 380 -9.57 -1.30 -16.68
C LYS A 380 -10.25 -0.93 -18.01
N GLN A 381 -10.11 0.31 -18.46
CA GLN A 381 -10.68 0.75 -19.75
C GLN A 381 -10.13 -0.05 -20.93
N PHE A 382 -8.81 -0.28 -20.99
CA PHE A 382 -8.23 -1.10 -22.07
C PHE A 382 -8.58 -2.58 -21.96
N ARG A 383 -8.76 -3.10 -20.74
CA ARG A 383 -9.27 -4.46 -20.51
C ARG A 383 -10.71 -4.59 -20.99
N ALA A 384 -11.57 -3.60 -20.72
CA ALA A 384 -12.95 -3.55 -21.23
C ALA A 384 -13.00 -3.47 -22.76
N GLN A 385 -11.99 -2.88 -23.40
CA GLN A 385 -11.81 -2.86 -24.86
C GLN A 385 -11.19 -4.15 -25.43
N GLY A 386 -11.06 -5.21 -24.63
CA GLY A 386 -10.56 -6.51 -25.07
C GLY A 386 -9.03 -6.60 -25.26
N LYS A 387 -8.26 -5.57 -24.86
CA LYS A 387 -6.79 -5.61 -24.94
C LYS A 387 -6.24 -6.60 -23.92
N SER A 388 -5.20 -7.38 -24.28
CA SER A 388 -4.51 -8.26 -23.32
C SER A 388 -3.99 -7.49 -22.11
N ALA A 389 -3.81 -8.14 -20.96
CA ALA A 389 -3.31 -7.47 -19.75
C ALA A 389 -1.98 -6.73 -20.00
N GLN A 390 -1.07 -7.36 -20.75
CA GLN A 390 0.21 -6.76 -21.13
C GLN A 390 0.05 -5.53 -22.02
N LEU A 391 -0.86 -5.57 -23.00
CA LEU A 391 -1.12 -4.44 -23.89
C LEU A 391 -1.90 -3.32 -23.18
N ALA A 392 -2.89 -3.67 -22.36
CA ALA A 392 -3.65 -2.73 -21.53
C ALA A 392 -2.74 -1.99 -20.55
N ALA A 393 -1.80 -2.69 -19.91
CA ALA A 393 -0.79 -2.10 -19.04
C ALA A 393 0.20 -1.21 -19.80
N LYS A 394 0.54 -1.54 -21.05
CA LYS A 394 1.38 -0.68 -21.89
C LYS A 394 0.65 0.60 -22.29
N LEU A 395 -0.60 0.48 -22.74
CA LEU A 395 -1.40 1.62 -23.19
C LEU A 395 -1.85 2.51 -22.03
N SER A 396 -2.07 1.94 -20.84
CA SER A 396 -2.36 2.70 -19.62
C SER A 396 -1.20 3.57 -19.15
N LYS A 397 -0.06 3.58 -19.85
CA LYS A 397 1.11 4.43 -19.54
C LYS A 397 1.26 5.61 -20.50
N ILE A 398 0.44 5.71 -21.54
CA ILE A 398 0.49 6.81 -22.51
C ILE A 398 -0.28 8.01 -21.93
N PRO A 399 0.38 9.18 -21.73
CA PRO A 399 -0.30 10.39 -21.29
C PRO A 399 -1.38 10.81 -22.30
N ASN A 400 -2.55 11.20 -21.81
CA ASN A 400 -3.67 11.61 -22.67
C ASN A 400 -4.13 13.02 -22.28
N THR A 401 -3.90 13.98 -23.18
CA THR A 401 -4.27 15.38 -22.97
C THR A 401 -5.78 15.60 -22.98
N VAL A 402 -6.57 14.76 -23.64
CA VAL A 402 -8.04 14.86 -23.68
C VAL A 402 -8.65 14.56 -22.31
N THR A 403 -8.05 13.64 -21.55
CA THR A 403 -8.54 13.23 -20.23
C THR A 403 -7.71 13.80 -19.07
N GLY A 404 -6.57 14.44 -19.36
CA GLY A 404 -5.65 14.99 -18.36
C GLY A 404 -4.79 13.94 -17.62
N VAL A 405 -4.99 12.66 -17.90
CA VAL A 405 -4.37 11.55 -17.15
C VAL A 405 -2.97 11.26 -17.69
N GLY A 406 -1.96 11.14 -16.81
CA GLY A 406 -0.53 11.04 -17.18
C GLY A 406 0.24 12.37 -17.09
N TYR A 407 -0.44 13.41 -16.61
CA TYR A 407 0.08 14.75 -16.35
C TYR A 407 -0.06 15.13 -14.86
N GLY A 408 -0.11 14.11 -13.97
CA GLY A 408 -0.28 14.27 -12.54
C GLY A 408 1.04 14.50 -11.80
N ILE A 409 0.94 14.87 -10.51
CA ILE A 409 2.08 15.33 -9.69
C ILE A 409 3.25 14.33 -9.66
N ASN A 410 2.94 13.03 -9.65
CA ASN A 410 3.90 11.93 -9.54
C ASN A 410 4.08 11.15 -10.86
N ASP A 411 3.53 11.64 -11.97
CA ASP A 411 3.74 11.02 -13.27
C ASP A 411 5.13 11.38 -13.80
N THR A 412 5.75 10.49 -14.58
CA THR A 412 7.01 10.78 -15.25
C THR A 412 6.85 12.03 -16.12
N PRO A 413 7.76 13.04 -16.00
CA PRO A 413 7.71 14.24 -16.82
C PRO A 413 7.59 13.91 -18.30
N VAL A 414 6.56 14.46 -18.96
CA VAL A 414 6.34 14.24 -20.38
C VAL A 414 7.28 15.16 -21.14
N ARG A 415 8.03 14.60 -22.08
CA ARG A 415 8.99 15.31 -22.92
C ARG A 415 8.57 15.21 -24.37
N ILE A 416 8.49 16.35 -25.05
CA ILE A 416 8.28 16.36 -26.49
C ILE A 416 9.63 16.06 -27.13
N GLN A 417 9.66 14.99 -27.92
CA GLN A 417 10.85 14.54 -28.62
C GLN A 417 10.91 15.18 -30.01
N GLY A 418 12.11 15.48 -30.47
CA GLY A 418 12.35 16.01 -31.80
C GLY A 418 13.73 16.65 -31.91
N LYS A 419 14.14 16.94 -33.14
CA LYS A 419 15.45 17.54 -33.40
C LYS A 419 15.41 19.04 -33.08
N TRP A 420 16.36 19.52 -32.30
CA TRP A 420 16.54 20.94 -32.03
C TRP A 420 17.50 21.56 -33.06
N SER A 421 17.16 22.75 -33.56
CA SER A 421 18.11 23.57 -34.30
C SER A 421 19.08 24.27 -33.33
N ASN A 422 20.23 24.76 -33.81
CA ASN A 422 21.13 25.56 -32.96
C ASN A 422 20.41 26.78 -32.36
N GLN A 423 19.48 27.38 -33.10
CA GLN A 423 18.66 28.49 -32.59
C GLN A 423 17.70 28.04 -31.48
N ASP A 424 17.14 26.83 -31.55
CA ASP A 424 16.32 26.27 -30.48
C ASP A 424 17.15 26.00 -29.22
N ILE A 425 18.38 25.49 -29.38
CA ILE A 425 19.32 25.27 -28.28
C ILE A 425 19.67 26.60 -27.61
N TYR A 426 19.99 27.64 -28.39
CA TYR A 426 20.22 28.99 -27.88
C TYR A 426 18.99 29.55 -27.14
N ASN A 427 17.79 29.38 -27.71
CA ASN A 427 16.54 29.80 -27.05
C ASN A 427 16.35 29.07 -25.71
N GLY A 428 16.66 27.77 -25.65
CA GLY A 428 16.60 26.98 -24.43
C GLY A 428 17.52 27.50 -23.34
N LEU A 429 18.77 27.84 -23.68
CA LEU A 429 19.71 28.50 -22.74
C LEU A 429 19.20 29.85 -22.22
N MET A 430 18.39 30.56 -23.02
CA MET A 430 17.73 31.80 -22.57
C MET A 430 16.41 31.54 -21.81
N GLY A 431 16.11 30.29 -21.46
CA GLY A 431 14.92 29.91 -20.72
C GLY A 431 13.62 29.92 -21.55
N ARG A 432 13.72 29.75 -22.87
CA ARG A 432 12.59 29.82 -23.82
C ARG A 432 12.37 28.47 -24.48
N SER A 433 11.12 28.17 -24.79
CA SER A 433 10.76 26.91 -25.45
C SER A 433 11.28 26.84 -26.89
N PRO A 434 11.63 25.65 -27.39
CA PRO A 434 12.12 25.44 -28.75
C PRO A 434 10.99 25.66 -29.76
N LYS A 435 11.20 26.56 -30.73
CA LYS A 435 10.22 26.86 -31.77
C LYS A 435 10.05 25.69 -32.73
N GLY A 436 11.14 24.98 -33.03
CA GLY A 436 11.14 23.80 -33.89
C GLY A 436 10.24 22.65 -33.39
N LEU A 437 9.89 22.63 -32.10
CA LEU A 437 8.97 21.67 -31.51
C LEU A 437 7.54 22.22 -31.32
N GLY A 438 7.19 23.31 -31.99
CA GLY A 438 5.88 23.94 -31.87
C GLY A 438 5.72 24.79 -30.60
N SER A 439 6.82 25.27 -30.04
CA SER A 439 6.87 26.11 -28.82
C SER A 439 6.11 25.50 -27.63
N PRO A 440 6.52 24.32 -27.13
CA PRO A 440 5.81 23.65 -26.04
C PRO A 440 5.58 24.56 -24.83
N ASP A 441 4.39 24.45 -24.24
CA ASP A 441 4.09 25.01 -22.92
C ASP A 441 4.58 24.03 -21.83
N LEU A 442 4.86 24.58 -20.64
CA LEU A 442 5.13 23.78 -19.46
C LEU A 442 3.86 23.67 -18.62
N HIS A 443 3.40 22.45 -18.43
CA HIS A 443 2.29 22.11 -17.58
C HIS A 443 2.80 21.71 -16.19
N HIS A 444 2.56 22.57 -15.21
CA HIS A 444 2.76 22.28 -13.79
C HIS A 444 1.62 21.42 -13.27
N ALA A 445 1.90 20.14 -13.02
CA ALA A 445 0.89 19.20 -12.55
C ALA A 445 0.20 19.70 -11.28
N HIS A 446 -1.13 19.84 -11.34
CA HIS A 446 -1.99 20.36 -10.26
C HIS A 446 -1.60 21.76 -9.72
N GLN A 447 -0.73 22.51 -10.42
CA GLN A 447 -0.27 23.83 -9.96
C GLN A 447 0.36 23.77 -8.55
N MET A 448 1.16 22.72 -8.28
CA MET A 448 1.83 22.47 -7.00
C MET A 448 3.37 22.68 -7.11
N PRO A 449 4.01 23.39 -6.17
CA PRO A 449 5.48 23.53 -6.16
C PRO A 449 6.19 22.17 -6.11
N GLY A 450 7.23 21.99 -6.94
CA GLY A 450 8.02 20.74 -6.98
C GLY A 450 7.33 19.55 -7.65
N SER A 451 6.12 19.74 -8.20
CA SER A 451 5.43 18.72 -9.00
C SER A 451 6.12 18.47 -10.34
N ALA A 452 5.82 17.32 -10.96
CA ALA A 452 6.27 17.02 -12.31
C ALA A 452 5.88 18.14 -13.31
N ILE A 453 6.86 18.56 -14.11
CA ILE A 453 6.68 19.55 -15.19
C ILE A 453 6.60 18.80 -16.51
N HIS A 454 5.46 18.92 -17.19
CA HIS A 454 5.20 18.22 -18.45
C HIS A 454 5.23 19.18 -19.63
N GLU A 455 5.93 18.80 -20.70
CA GLU A 455 5.91 19.52 -21.98
C GLU A 455 4.66 19.15 -22.77
N ILE A 456 3.85 20.15 -23.11
CA ILE A 456 2.59 19.96 -23.85
C ILE A 456 2.51 21.00 -24.95
N LEU A 457 2.01 20.62 -26.13
CA LEU A 457 1.81 21.59 -27.21
C LEU A 457 0.76 22.64 -26.81
N PRO A 458 0.95 23.92 -27.16
CA PRO A 458 0.04 25.00 -26.77
C PRO A 458 -1.44 24.76 -27.05
N ASN A 459 -1.75 24.16 -28.21
CA ASN A 459 -3.12 23.84 -28.64
C ASN A 459 -3.77 22.71 -27.82
N GLN A 460 -2.98 21.91 -27.12
CA GLN A 460 -3.45 20.83 -26.25
C GLN A 460 -3.45 21.23 -24.78
N HIS A 461 -2.79 22.33 -24.42
CA HIS A 461 -2.63 22.80 -23.04
C HIS A 461 -3.58 23.95 -22.70
N ARG A 462 -3.59 25.01 -23.51
CA ARG A 462 -4.29 26.27 -23.19
C ARG A 462 -5.80 26.05 -23.23
N GLY A 463 -6.48 26.37 -22.12
CA GLY A 463 -7.93 26.17 -21.99
C GLY A 463 -8.36 24.70 -21.87
N ASN A 464 -7.42 23.76 -21.72
CA ASN A 464 -7.74 22.36 -21.54
C ASN A 464 -8.18 22.10 -20.09
N ILE A 465 -9.49 21.97 -19.89
CA ILE A 465 -10.12 21.70 -18.60
C ILE A 465 -9.75 20.33 -18.00
N ALA A 466 -9.24 19.40 -18.79
CA ALA A 466 -8.82 18.09 -18.30
C ALA A 466 -7.43 18.17 -17.66
N LEU A 467 -6.54 19.00 -18.21
CA LEU A 467 -5.22 19.32 -17.64
C LEU A 467 -5.34 20.35 -16.50
N HIS A 468 -6.29 21.27 -16.63
CA HIS A 468 -6.63 22.28 -15.63
C HIS A 468 -8.06 22.08 -15.13
N PRO A 469 -8.37 20.95 -14.47
CA PRO A 469 -9.67 20.83 -13.80
C PRO A 469 -9.71 21.96 -12.77
N ASN A 470 -10.80 22.72 -12.68
CA ASN A 470 -10.97 23.91 -11.83
C ASN A 470 -10.51 23.66 -10.37
N LYS A 471 -9.21 23.76 -10.14
CA LYS A 471 -8.50 23.51 -8.89
C LYS A 471 -7.82 24.82 -8.53
N TYR A 472 -7.95 25.22 -7.28
CA TYR A 472 -7.24 26.38 -6.76
C TYR A 472 -5.73 26.19 -6.95
N ASN A 473 -5.04 27.24 -7.39
CA ASN A 473 -3.58 27.25 -7.49
C ASN A 473 -2.98 26.92 -6.12
N GLN A 474 -2.26 25.80 -6.01
CA GLN A 474 -1.78 25.24 -4.73
C GLN A 474 -0.44 25.84 -4.28
N GLY A 475 -0.10 27.03 -4.75
CA GLY A 475 1.08 27.78 -4.30
C GLY A 475 2.14 28.03 -5.38
N VAL A 476 1.91 27.65 -6.64
CA VAL A 476 2.80 28.01 -7.76
C VAL A 476 2.60 29.47 -8.12
N THR A 477 3.56 30.32 -7.76
CA THR A 477 3.51 31.77 -8.07
C THR A 477 3.93 32.05 -9.52
N PRO A 478 3.56 33.21 -10.10
CA PRO A 478 4.08 33.63 -11.40
C PRO A 478 5.61 33.66 -11.46
N GLN A 479 6.27 34.05 -10.37
CA GLN A 479 7.72 34.07 -10.23
C GLN A 479 8.31 32.66 -10.29
N MET A 480 7.67 31.68 -9.63
CA MET A 480 8.06 30.28 -9.69
C MET A 480 7.88 29.70 -11.10
N ARG A 481 6.74 29.96 -11.77
CA ARG A 481 6.56 29.52 -13.16
C ARG A 481 7.63 30.06 -14.10
N ASN A 482 8.03 31.32 -13.90
CA ASN A 482 9.11 31.93 -14.69
C ASN A 482 10.47 31.28 -14.39
N SER A 483 10.77 31.02 -13.11
CA SER A 483 12.03 30.39 -12.68
C SER A 483 12.12 28.94 -13.18
N ASP A 484 11.05 28.15 -12.99
CA ASP A 484 10.95 26.78 -13.48
C ASP A 484 11.08 26.73 -15.00
N ARG A 485 10.43 27.66 -15.72
CA ARG A 485 10.55 27.76 -17.19
C ARG A 485 11.99 28.04 -17.60
N GLN A 486 12.67 28.97 -16.94
CA GLN A 486 14.06 29.30 -17.25
C GLN A 486 14.96 28.09 -17.03
N LEU A 487 14.86 27.46 -15.86
CA LEU A 487 15.71 26.35 -15.47
C LEU A 487 15.44 25.10 -16.33
N HIS A 488 14.17 24.76 -16.55
CA HIS A 488 13.77 23.60 -17.34
C HIS A 488 14.30 23.67 -18.77
N TRP A 489 14.11 24.80 -19.45
CA TRP A 489 14.59 24.95 -20.83
C TRP A 489 16.10 25.06 -20.93
N TRP A 490 16.76 25.63 -19.92
CA TRP A 490 18.21 25.68 -19.85
C TRP A 490 18.81 24.27 -19.76
N TYR A 491 18.34 23.43 -18.84
CA TYR A 491 18.77 22.03 -18.74
C TYR A 491 18.44 21.23 -20.01
N ARG A 492 17.26 21.46 -20.60
CA ARG A 492 16.89 20.81 -21.86
C ARG A 492 17.82 21.16 -23.01
N ALA A 493 18.30 22.41 -23.10
CA ALA A 493 19.29 22.77 -24.10
C ALA A 493 20.61 22.00 -23.91
N ARG A 494 21.06 21.82 -22.66
CA ARG A 494 22.27 21.04 -22.33
C ARG A 494 22.11 19.57 -22.70
N GLU A 495 20.95 18.96 -22.43
CA GLU A 495 20.62 17.61 -22.90
C GLU A 495 20.73 17.48 -24.43
N GLN A 496 20.47 18.55 -25.17
CA GLN A 496 20.60 18.60 -26.63
C GLN A 496 22.01 19.00 -27.13
N GLY A 497 23.00 19.09 -26.23
CA GLY A 497 24.40 19.35 -26.57
C GLY A 497 24.81 20.82 -26.53
N ALA A 498 24.08 21.68 -25.80
CA ALA A 498 24.45 23.09 -25.65
C ALA A 498 25.88 23.29 -25.15
N ASP A 499 26.40 22.41 -24.28
CA ASP A 499 27.77 22.51 -23.75
C ASP A 499 28.85 22.47 -24.83
N LYS A 500 28.56 21.86 -25.99
CA LYS A 500 29.48 21.80 -27.13
C LYS A 500 29.30 22.96 -28.11
N ILE A 501 28.07 23.45 -28.23
CA ILE A 501 27.69 24.43 -29.27
C ILE A 501 27.84 25.86 -28.74
N TYR A 502 27.60 26.09 -27.45
CA TYR A 502 27.65 27.39 -26.78
C TYR A 502 28.34 27.29 -25.42
N PRO A 503 29.61 26.86 -25.34
CA PRO A 503 30.31 26.65 -24.07
C PRO A 503 30.38 27.92 -23.21
N ASP A 504 30.56 29.09 -23.84
CA ASP A 504 30.69 30.38 -23.15
C ASP A 504 29.38 30.89 -22.52
N LEU A 505 28.25 30.25 -22.82
CA LEU A 505 26.93 30.60 -22.29
C LEU A 505 26.47 29.67 -21.16
N ILE A 506 27.27 28.66 -20.81
CA ILE A 506 27.02 27.76 -19.69
C ILE A 506 27.68 28.35 -18.44
N TYR A 507 26.88 28.60 -17.42
CA TYR A 507 27.35 29.00 -16.09
C TYR A 507 26.84 27.99 -15.06
N ASP A 508 27.64 27.74 -14.02
CA ASP A 508 27.32 26.83 -12.91
C ASP A 508 26.40 27.46 -11.87
#